data_AF-C1MH74-F1
#
_entry.id   AF-C1MH74-F1
#
_cell.length_a   1.000
_cell.length_b   1.000
_cell.length_c   1.000
_cell.angle_alpha   90.00
_cell.angle_beta   90.00
_cell.angle_gamma   90.00
#
_symmetry.space_group_name_H-M   'P 1'
#
loop_
_entity.id
_entity.type
_entity.pdbx_description
1 polymer ?
#
loop_
_entity_poly.entity_id
_entity_poly.type
_entity_poly.pdbx_seq_one_letter_code
_entity_poly.pdbx_strand_id
1 'polypeptide(L)'
;MASRACLRWVAPPTATRRERRRCDQRSRRVARRAAAATADAADDAAAARDDGDDGGRHDFTTVFGRGRVASVLARALGISRCVLVGRYNSFPADDIGGPIYVATHASDLAAVLAKVPASRRRDVVLMQGGLLRRAWLEARGAADATQVALFLSARRDGDVVDGGGRTVACGPHAAHVVETLARVGVRCAEVDATEFGTAATEKLLWASIFWLMCATRGGAGGDAVTVGEIVNDVDASARAEALAVELMRVVVAAGELDGGADAAEDGTSTVAGSPPAPALPLLDAEALEYEGTGFGTDAEFEQGLIVIGLFRYCDDIPDAAPSAEMATREGAFRNGWFLAAAERYALETPLHERLLRDAGVDVDELRSRARAEHGL
;
A
#
# COMPACT_ATOMS: atom_id res chain seq x y z
N MET A 1 -25.33 -20.24 -30.01
CA MET A 1 -24.96 -18.91 -30.50
C MET A 1 -25.53 -17.86 -29.56
N ALA A 2 -24.95 -17.72 -28.36
CA ALA A 2 -25.40 -16.78 -27.35
C ALA A 2 -24.48 -15.56 -27.35
N SER A 3 -25.08 -14.39 -27.59
CA SER A 3 -24.43 -13.09 -27.72
C SER A 3 -23.84 -12.66 -26.37
N ARG A 4 -22.52 -12.42 -26.35
CA ARG A 4 -21.77 -11.85 -25.23
C ARG A 4 -22.08 -10.35 -25.15
N ALA A 5 -22.91 -9.93 -24.20
CA ALA A 5 -23.00 -8.53 -23.83
C ALA A 5 -21.86 -8.21 -22.84
N CYS A 6 -20.71 -7.82 -23.37
CA CYS A 6 -19.69 -7.14 -22.57
C CYS A 6 -20.28 -5.81 -22.10
N LEU A 7 -20.45 -5.64 -20.79
CA LEU A 7 -20.54 -4.33 -20.17
C LEU A 7 -19.24 -3.58 -20.48
N ARG A 8 -19.27 -2.75 -21.54
CA ARG A 8 -18.24 -1.74 -21.79
C ARG A 8 -18.44 -0.65 -20.73
N TRP A 9 -17.71 -0.77 -19.63
CA TRP A 9 -17.36 0.41 -18.85
C TRP A 9 -16.42 1.25 -19.74
N VAL A 10 -16.92 2.40 -20.17
CA VAL A 10 -16.12 3.41 -20.88
C VAL A 10 -15.20 4.00 -19.82
N ALA A 11 -13.88 3.89 -20.02
CA ALA A 11 -12.90 4.55 -19.17
C ALA A 11 -13.34 6.01 -18.93
N PRO A 12 -13.24 6.55 -17.71
CA PRO A 12 -13.69 7.91 -17.47
C PRO A 12 -12.82 8.78 -18.38
N PRO A 13 -13.43 9.66 -19.18
CA PRO A 13 -12.62 10.61 -19.94
C PRO A 13 -11.78 11.36 -18.92
N THR A 14 -10.45 11.33 -19.10
CA THR A 14 -9.45 12.17 -18.41
C THR A 14 -10.01 12.96 -17.24
N ALA A 15 -9.80 12.47 -16.00
CA ALA A 15 -10.31 13.04 -14.75
C ALA A 15 -10.76 14.51 -14.86
N THR A 16 -12.04 14.80 -14.63
CA THR A 16 -12.58 16.14 -14.89
C THR A 16 -11.83 17.20 -14.07
N ARG A 17 -11.82 18.46 -14.52
CA ARG A 17 -11.14 19.56 -13.82
C ARG A 17 -11.51 19.64 -12.33
N ARG A 18 -12.73 19.21 -11.97
CA ARG A 18 -13.22 19.15 -10.58
C ARG A 18 -12.54 18.03 -9.78
N GLU A 19 -12.34 16.86 -10.36
CA GLU A 19 -11.74 15.68 -9.71
C GLU A 19 -10.26 15.90 -9.49
N ARG A 20 -9.56 16.44 -10.50
CA ARG A 20 -8.16 16.85 -10.34
C ARG A 20 -7.98 17.84 -9.21
N ARG A 21 -8.87 18.85 -9.10
CA ARG A 21 -8.85 19.84 -8.01
C ARG A 21 -9.10 19.20 -6.63
N ARG A 22 -10.00 18.22 -6.50
CA ARG A 22 -10.25 17.55 -5.21
C ARG A 22 -9.12 16.60 -4.84
N CYS A 23 -8.59 15.83 -5.80
CA CYS A 23 -7.37 15.04 -5.61
C CYS A 23 -6.23 15.96 -5.14
N ASP A 24 -6.03 17.10 -5.82
CA ASP A 24 -5.05 18.11 -5.43
C ASP A 24 -5.28 18.60 -4.00
N GLN A 25 -6.52 18.91 -3.62
CA GLN A 25 -6.85 19.37 -2.27
C GLN A 25 -6.53 18.30 -1.22
N ARG A 26 -6.89 17.03 -1.46
CA ARG A 26 -6.61 15.91 -0.55
C ARG A 26 -5.11 15.67 -0.41
N SER A 27 -4.40 15.50 -1.53
CA SER A 27 -2.95 15.34 -1.53
C SER A 27 -2.25 16.53 -0.86
N ARG A 28 -2.71 17.76 -1.12
CA ARG A 28 -2.18 18.96 -0.44
C ARG A 28 -2.50 18.99 1.04
N ARG A 29 -3.66 18.50 1.49
CA ARG A 29 -4.00 18.44 2.91
C ARG A 29 -3.06 17.48 3.64
N VAL A 30 -2.86 16.28 3.09
CA VAL A 30 -1.91 15.29 3.65
C VAL A 30 -0.49 15.86 3.61
N ALA A 31 -0.04 16.38 2.47
CA ALA A 31 1.30 16.96 2.34
C ALA A 31 1.52 18.18 3.23
N ARG A 32 0.49 19.01 3.49
CA ARG A 32 0.57 20.14 4.44
C ARG A 32 0.65 19.66 5.88
N ARG A 33 -0.16 18.67 6.28
CA ARG A 33 -0.06 18.05 7.61
C ARG A 33 1.33 17.45 7.81
N ALA A 34 1.81 16.71 6.81
CA ALA A 34 3.13 16.10 6.83
C ALA A 34 4.24 17.16 6.88
N ALA A 35 4.13 18.24 6.12
CA ALA A 35 5.10 19.34 6.14
C ALA A 35 5.09 20.11 7.47
N ALA A 36 3.91 20.37 8.05
CA ALA A 36 3.80 21.00 9.36
C ALA A 36 4.46 20.14 10.45
N ALA A 37 4.12 18.85 10.50
CA ALA A 37 4.73 17.94 11.47
C ALA A 37 6.24 17.76 11.27
N THR A 38 6.71 17.81 10.01
CA THR A 38 8.16 17.79 9.70
C THR A 38 8.86 19.06 10.18
N ALA A 39 8.21 20.23 10.06
CA ALA A 39 8.76 21.50 10.53
C ALA A 39 8.82 21.54 12.06
N ASP A 40 7.73 21.14 12.73
CA ASP A 40 7.67 21.06 14.20
C ASP A 40 8.77 20.12 14.73
N ALA A 41 8.93 18.94 14.13
CA ALA A 41 9.97 17.98 14.50
C ALA A 41 11.41 18.49 14.22
N ALA A 42 11.59 19.34 13.20
CA ALA A 42 12.89 19.94 12.90
C ALA A 42 13.25 21.04 13.91
N ASP A 43 12.27 21.83 14.35
CA ASP A 43 12.44 22.84 15.40
C ASP A 43 12.75 22.19 16.75
N ASP A 44 12.03 21.11 17.12
CA ASP A 44 12.30 20.33 18.33
C ASP A 44 13.70 19.68 18.29
N ALA A 45 14.11 19.13 17.15
CA ALA A 45 15.45 18.56 16.97
C ALA A 45 16.56 19.62 17.00
N ALA A 46 16.27 20.86 16.62
CA ALA A 46 17.21 21.98 16.76
C ALA A 46 17.32 22.43 18.22
N ALA A 47 16.22 22.45 18.97
CA ALA A 47 16.19 22.77 20.39
C ALA A 47 16.91 21.70 21.25
N ALA A 48 16.71 20.41 20.94
CA ALA A 48 17.33 19.30 21.67
C ALA A 48 18.87 19.17 21.47
N ARG A 49 19.48 19.96 20.58
CA ARG A 49 20.95 20.01 20.40
C ARG A 49 21.68 20.86 21.45
N ASP A 50 20.94 21.57 22.32
CA ASP A 50 21.52 22.46 23.33
C ASP A 50 21.56 21.86 24.75
N ASP A 51 20.93 20.70 24.98
CA ASP A 51 20.94 20.03 26.28
C ASP A 51 22.05 18.94 26.34
N GLY A 52 23.02 19.20 27.20
CA GLY A 52 24.18 18.36 27.43
C GLY A 52 23.86 16.99 28.04
N ASP A 53 24.72 16.04 27.68
CA ASP A 53 25.01 14.73 28.28
C ASP A 53 24.36 14.47 29.65
N ASP A 54 23.28 13.67 29.66
CA ASP A 54 22.78 13.02 30.87
C ASP A 54 23.01 11.51 30.77
N GLY A 55 23.72 10.98 31.76
CA GLY A 55 24.28 9.65 31.76
C GLY A 55 23.24 8.55 31.98
N GLY A 56 23.44 7.43 31.28
CA GLY A 56 23.18 6.11 31.89
C GLY A 56 21.84 5.44 31.64
N ARG A 57 21.36 5.40 30.39
CA ARG A 57 20.60 4.24 29.86
C ARG A 57 20.71 4.27 28.34
N HIS A 58 21.24 3.23 27.73
CA HIS A 58 21.39 3.25 26.28
C HIS A 58 20.01 3.10 25.61
N ASP A 59 19.42 4.21 25.16
CA ASP A 59 18.18 4.26 24.39
C ASP A 59 18.38 3.63 23.01
N PHE A 60 18.25 2.31 22.93
CA PHE A 60 18.31 1.58 21.67
C PHE A 60 16.90 1.27 21.14
N THR A 61 16.68 1.54 19.87
CA THR A 61 15.49 1.12 19.12
C THR A 61 15.76 -0.19 18.39
N THR A 62 14.86 -1.16 18.54
CA THR A 62 14.94 -2.44 17.82
C THR A 62 14.44 -2.27 16.39
N VAL A 63 15.25 -2.66 15.40
CA VAL A 63 14.89 -2.62 13.97
C VAL A 63 15.12 -3.99 13.34
N PHE A 64 14.05 -4.63 12.87
CA PHE A 64 14.11 -5.86 12.09
C PHE A 64 14.38 -5.56 10.62
N GLY A 65 15.38 -6.23 10.07
CA GLY A 65 15.76 -6.09 8.66
C GLY A 65 17.08 -5.35 8.46
N ARG A 66 17.65 -5.52 7.27
CA ARG A 66 18.93 -4.92 6.84
C ARG A 66 18.85 -4.37 5.41
N GLY A 67 17.62 -4.13 4.95
CA GLY A 67 17.34 -3.60 3.62
C GLY A 67 17.40 -2.08 3.56
N ARG A 68 16.99 -1.54 2.41
CA ARG A 68 17.02 -0.09 2.11
C ARG A 68 16.23 0.74 3.14
N VAL A 69 15.04 0.30 3.51
CA VAL A 69 14.21 0.98 4.52
C VAL A 69 14.85 0.90 5.92
N ALA A 70 15.47 -0.23 6.27
CA ALA A 70 16.19 -0.35 7.54
C ALA A 70 17.41 0.58 7.60
N SER A 71 18.12 0.78 6.49
CA SER A 71 19.21 1.77 6.40
C SER A 71 18.70 3.20 6.62
N VAL A 72 17.55 3.56 6.04
CA VAL A 72 16.91 4.87 6.24
C VAL A 72 16.54 5.06 7.72
N LEU A 73 15.94 4.05 8.36
CA LEU A 73 15.61 4.08 9.78
C LEU A 73 16.84 4.21 10.66
N ALA A 74 17.90 3.45 10.37
CA ALA A 74 19.15 3.54 11.13
C ALA A 74 19.78 4.94 11.03
N ARG A 75 19.70 5.60 9.88
CA ARG A 75 20.13 6.99 9.71
C ARG A 75 19.24 7.96 10.49
N ALA A 76 17.93 7.78 10.44
CA ALA A 76 16.95 8.63 11.12
C ALA A 76 17.02 8.56 12.66
N LEU A 77 17.18 7.35 13.19
CA LEU A 77 17.25 7.07 14.63
C LEU A 77 18.66 7.28 15.21
N GLY A 78 19.68 7.29 14.33
CA GLY A 78 21.09 7.26 14.70
C GLY A 78 21.59 5.82 14.78
N ILE A 79 22.63 5.50 14.00
CA ILE A 79 23.14 4.13 13.84
C ILE A 79 23.57 3.53 15.18
N SER A 80 24.19 4.35 16.05
CA SER A 80 24.61 3.96 17.41
C SER A 80 23.45 3.77 18.39
N ARG A 81 22.21 4.07 17.99
CA ARG A 81 20.99 3.91 18.79
C ARG A 81 20.06 2.84 18.21
N CYS A 82 20.54 2.02 17.26
CA CYS A 82 19.74 0.97 16.62
C CYS A 82 20.33 -0.42 16.86
N VAL A 83 19.47 -1.37 17.27
CA VAL A 83 19.80 -2.79 17.26
C VAL A 83 19.19 -3.42 16.00
N LEU A 84 20.04 -3.71 15.01
CA LEU A 84 19.62 -4.35 13.76
C LEU A 84 19.48 -5.87 13.92
N VAL A 85 18.23 -6.34 14.02
CA VAL A 85 17.89 -7.74 14.18
C VAL A 85 17.73 -8.41 12.81
N GLY A 86 18.59 -9.39 12.53
CA GLY A 86 18.55 -10.18 11.29
C GLY A 86 17.67 -11.43 11.39
N ARG A 87 17.63 -12.19 10.29
CA ARG A 87 16.81 -13.40 10.15
C ARG A 87 17.12 -14.48 11.19
N TYR A 88 18.37 -14.61 11.62
CA TYR A 88 18.79 -15.66 12.57
C TYR A 88 18.96 -15.15 14.00
N ASN A 89 18.72 -13.86 14.23
CA ASN A 89 18.82 -13.28 15.56
C ASN A 89 17.49 -13.42 16.31
N SER A 90 17.58 -13.66 17.61
CA SER A 90 16.45 -13.58 18.54
C SER A 90 16.07 -12.12 18.83
N PHE A 91 14.90 -11.91 19.40
CA PHE A 91 14.54 -10.62 19.97
C PHE A 91 15.54 -10.25 21.09
N PRO A 92 16.02 -8.99 21.16
CA PRO A 92 17.01 -8.60 22.17
C PRO A 92 16.48 -8.82 23.61
N ALA A 93 17.27 -9.48 24.45
CA ALA A 93 16.88 -9.74 25.85
C ALA A 93 16.85 -8.46 26.70
N ASP A 94 17.72 -7.50 26.36
CA ASP A 94 17.87 -6.22 27.06
C ASP A 94 17.01 -5.12 26.41
N ASP A 95 15.92 -5.47 25.71
CA ASP A 95 15.03 -4.47 25.12
C ASP A 95 14.38 -3.61 26.21
N ILE A 96 14.57 -2.30 26.11
CA ILE A 96 14.24 -1.32 27.14
C ILE A 96 12.83 -0.73 27.01
N GLY A 97 12.07 -1.12 25.98
CA GLY A 97 10.78 -0.52 25.65
C GLY A 97 10.84 0.37 24.40
N GLY A 98 9.69 0.95 24.02
CA GLY A 98 9.59 1.83 22.85
C GLY A 98 9.28 1.10 21.54
N PRO A 99 9.27 1.84 20.41
CA PRO A 99 8.88 1.34 19.09
C PRO A 99 9.81 0.23 18.58
N ILE A 100 9.24 -0.79 17.93
CA ILE A 100 9.97 -1.89 17.29
C ILE A 100 9.71 -1.82 15.78
N TYR A 101 10.67 -1.31 15.02
CA TYR A 101 10.50 -1.18 13.58
C TYR A 101 10.70 -2.51 12.85
N VAL A 102 9.81 -2.81 11.91
CA VAL A 102 9.91 -4.00 11.06
C VAL A 102 10.00 -3.59 9.60
N ALA A 103 11.23 -3.58 9.09
CA ALA A 103 11.61 -3.22 7.73
C ALA A 103 12.09 -4.44 6.92
N THR A 104 11.43 -5.58 7.11
CA THR A 104 11.60 -6.80 6.30
C THR A 104 10.58 -6.87 5.17
N HIS A 105 10.78 -7.80 4.23
CA HIS A 105 9.74 -8.17 3.26
C HIS A 105 8.48 -8.66 3.97
N ALA A 106 7.32 -8.40 3.38
CA ALA A 106 6.04 -8.87 3.91
C ALA A 106 5.99 -10.41 4.06
N SER A 107 6.65 -11.15 3.16
CA SER A 107 6.75 -12.62 3.24
C SER A 107 7.62 -13.14 4.39
N ASP A 108 8.44 -12.29 5.03
CA ASP A 108 9.17 -12.65 6.24
C ASP A 108 8.44 -12.20 7.52
N LEU A 109 7.32 -11.46 7.40
CA LEU A 109 6.71 -10.75 8.52
C LEU A 109 6.15 -11.70 9.58
N ALA A 110 5.54 -12.82 9.20
CA ALA A 110 5.03 -13.81 10.14
C ALA A 110 6.16 -14.36 11.04
N ALA A 111 7.32 -14.67 10.44
CA ALA A 111 8.49 -15.16 11.18
C ALA A 111 9.10 -14.08 12.09
N VAL A 112 9.04 -12.81 11.69
CA VAL A 112 9.48 -11.69 12.55
C VAL A 112 8.55 -11.51 13.74
N LEU A 113 7.23 -11.47 13.51
CA LEU A 113 6.24 -11.29 14.58
C LEU A 113 6.27 -12.45 15.60
N ALA A 114 6.60 -13.66 15.15
CA ALA A 114 6.79 -14.81 16.04
C ALA A 114 7.97 -14.64 17.03
N LYS A 115 8.95 -13.80 16.70
CA LYS A 115 10.08 -13.49 17.61
C LYS A 115 9.73 -12.40 18.60
N VAL A 116 8.80 -11.51 18.27
CA VAL A 116 8.42 -10.40 19.15
C VAL A 116 7.57 -10.96 20.29
N PRO A 117 7.95 -10.73 21.57
CA PRO A 117 7.14 -11.12 22.71
C PRO A 117 5.72 -10.59 22.60
N ALA A 118 4.71 -11.40 22.96
CA ALA A 118 3.31 -11.04 22.80
C ALA A 118 2.95 -9.69 23.47
N SER A 119 3.53 -9.41 24.65
CA SER A 119 3.38 -8.15 25.39
C SER A 119 3.93 -6.92 24.67
N ARG A 120 4.77 -7.11 23.65
CA ARG A 120 5.46 -6.05 22.89
C ARG A 120 4.94 -5.88 21.48
N ARG A 121 3.98 -6.70 21.03
CA ARG A 121 3.46 -6.62 19.66
C ARG A 121 2.72 -5.31 19.35
N ARG A 122 2.11 -4.68 20.36
CA ARG A 122 1.53 -3.34 20.22
C ARG A 122 2.57 -2.25 19.91
N ASP A 123 3.83 -2.50 20.25
CA ASP A 123 4.92 -1.56 20.01
C ASP A 123 5.55 -1.72 18.61
N VAL A 124 5.07 -2.70 17.84
CA VAL A 124 5.56 -2.94 16.49
C VAL A 124 5.11 -1.82 15.55
N VAL A 125 6.06 -1.38 14.72
CA VAL A 125 5.87 -0.44 13.62
C VAL A 125 6.15 -1.15 12.30
N LEU A 126 5.11 -1.37 11.53
CA LEU A 126 5.12 -2.12 10.27
C LEU A 126 5.41 -1.19 9.09
N MET A 127 6.58 -1.39 8.47
CA MET A 127 7.11 -0.55 7.39
C MET A 127 6.91 -1.17 6.00
N GLN A 128 5.93 -2.04 5.84
CA GLN A 128 5.68 -2.77 4.59
C GLN A 128 5.02 -1.85 3.56
N GLY A 129 5.47 -1.95 2.29
CA GLY A 129 4.88 -1.20 1.19
C GLY A 129 3.59 -1.83 0.69
N GLY A 130 2.46 -1.50 1.31
CA GLY A 130 1.12 -1.95 0.89
C GLY A 130 0.16 -2.11 2.06
N LEU A 131 -1.00 -2.71 1.79
CA LEU A 131 -2.04 -2.97 2.78
C LEU A 131 -1.80 -4.32 3.46
N LEU A 132 -1.49 -4.30 4.76
CA LEU A 132 -1.56 -5.50 5.61
C LEU A 132 -2.97 -5.59 6.17
N ARG A 133 -3.67 -6.68 5.84
CA ARG A 133 -5.08 -6.85 6.18
C ARG A 133 -5.26 -7.11 7.66
N ARG A 134 -6.33 -6.56 8.21
CA ARG A 134 -6.70 -6.67 9.62
C ARG A 134 -6.75 -8.14 10.09
N ALA A 135 -7.47 -9.00 9.37
CA ALA A 135 -7.58 -10.43 9.71
C ALA A 135 -6.22 -11.13 9.78
N TRP A 136 -5.28 -10.80 8.88
CA TRP A 136 -3.93 -11.36 8.89
C TRP A 136 -3.12 -10.94 10.12
N LEU A 137 -3.28 -9.67 10.54
CA LEU A 137 -2.64 -9.09 11.72
C LEU A 137 -3.24 -9.61 13.03
N GLU A 138 -4.57 -9.73 13.10
CA GLU A 138 -5.30 -10.28 14.26
C GLU A 138 -4.88 -11.71 14.56
N ALA A 139 -4.80 -12.56 13.52
CA ALA A 139 -4.32 -13.95 13.65
C ALA A 139 -2.90 -14.06 14.23
N ARG A 140 -2.13 -12.95 14.23
CA ARG A 140 -0.76 -12.86 14.74
C ARG A 140 -0.63 -11.97 15.98
N GLY A 141 -1.74 -11.50 16.53
CA GLY A 141 -1.77 -10.61 17.70
C GLY A 141 -1.06 -9.28 17.46
N ALA A 142 -1.15 -8.75 16.23
CA ALA A 142 -0.50 -7.52 15.80
C ALA A 142 -1.52 -6.51 15.21
N ALA A 143 -2.81 -6.66 15.52
CA ALA A 143 -3.88 -5.80 15.01
C ALA A 143 -3.72 -4.33 15.44
N ASP A 144 -3.21 -4.12 16.65
CA ASP A 144 -2.97 -2.79 17.23
C ASP A 144 -1.56 -2.23 16.91
N ALA A 145 -0.79 -2.93 16.07
CA ALA A 145 0.52 -2.46 15.65
C ALA A 145 0.37 -1.17 14.83
N THR A 146 1.36 -0.29 14.92
CA THR A 146 1.42 0.88 14.05
C THR A 146 1.75 0.44 12.64
N GLN A 147 1.02 0.93 11.65
CA GLN A 147 1.27 0.66 10.24
C GLN A 147 1.66 1.93 9.51
N VAL A 148 2.53 1.78 8.50
CA VAL A 148 3.04 2.89 7.70
C VAL A 148 2.86 2.61 6.22
N ALA A 149 2.07 3.43 5.53
CA ALA A 149 1.94 3.40 4.08
C ALA A 149 3.06 4.26 3.48
N LEU A 150 4.17 3.62 3.08
CA LEU A 150 5.38 4.31 2.64
C LEU A 150 5.31 4.79 1.19
N PHE A 151 5.41 6.11 1.00
CA PHE A 151 5.58 6.76 -0.29
C PHE A 151 6.96 7.42 -0.34
N LEU A 152 7.97 6.61 -0.64
CA LEU A 152 9.36 7.04 -0.77
C LEU A 152 10.12 6.08 -1.69
N SER A 153 11.28 6.53 -2.18
CA SER A 153 12.27 5.67 -2.82
C SER A 153 13.53 5.66 -1.97
N ALA A 154 13.90 4.50 -1.42
CA ALA A 154 15.10 4.32 -0.62
C ALA A 154 16.20 3.61 -1.42
N ARG A 155 17.45 4.05 -1.22
CA ARG A 155 18.67 3.42 -1.72
C ARG A 155 19.39 2.66 -0.60
N ARG A 156 20.40 1.85 -0.95
CA ARG A 156 21.09 0.97 0.03
C ARG A 156 21.98 1.73 1.02
N ASP A 157 22.54 2.85 0.56
CA ASP A 157 23.31 3.82 1.33
C ASP A 157 22.46 4.63 2.33
N GLY A 158 21.14 4.46 2.31
CA GLY A 158 20.21 5.18 3.18
C GLY A 158 19.80 6.54 2.63
N ASP A 159 20.19 6.88 1.39
CA ASP A 159 19.60 8.02 0.70
C ASP A 159 18.14 7.72 0.35
N VAL A 160 17.31 8.76 0.46
CA VAL A 160 15.87 8.65 0.32
C VAL A 160 15.33 9.83 -0.48
N VAL A 161 14.39 9.53 -1.36
CA VAL A 161 13.57 10.51 -2.07
C VAL A 161 12.16 10.41 -1.52
N ASP A 162 11.65 11.54 -1.03
CA ASP A 162 10.28 11.66 -0.56
C ASP A 162 9.30 11.60 -1.74
N GLY A 163 8.27 10.76 -1.63
CA GLY A 163 7.26 10.54 -2.65
C GLY A 163 6.13 11.57 -2.64
N GLY A 164 6.46 12.86 -2.58
CA GLY A 164 5.48 13.95 -2.60
C GLY A 164 4.76 14.21 -1.27
N GLY A 165 5.30 13.74 -0.14
CA GLY A 165 4.72 13.94 1.20
C GLY A 165 3.42 13.20 1.43
N ARG A 166 3.36 11.98 0.91
CA ARG A 166 2.18 11.11 0.92
C ARG A 166 2.29 9.95 1.89
N THR A 167 3.44 9.79 2.53
CA THR A 167 3.63 8.78 3.57
C THR A 167 2.70 9.09 4.73
N VAL A 168 2.00 8.06 5.21
CA VAL A 168 1.11 8.18 6.38
C VAL A 168 1.35 7.05 7.35
N ALA A 169 1.17 7.33 8.64
CA ALA A 169 1.27 6.38 9.73
C ALA A 169 -0.03 6.36 10.55
N CYS A 170 -0.44 5.16 10.99
CA CYS A 170 -1.64 4.97 11.80
C CYS A 170 -1.35 3.96 12.92
N GLY A 171 -1.72 4.31 14.15
CA GLY A 171 -1.54 3.47 15.33
C GLY A 171 -0.72 4.13 16.45
N PRO A 172 -0.43 3.38 17.53
CA PRO A 172 0.10 3.95 18.78
C PRO A 172 1.41 4.73 18.67
N HIS A 173 2.26 4.41 17.69
CA HIS A 173 3.58 5.00 17.47
C HIS A 173 3.61 5.90 16.22
N ALA A 174 2.45 6.31 15.69
CA ALA A 174 2.38 7.10 14.45
C ALA A 174 3.13 8.45 14.57
N ALA A 175 2.94 9.19 15.67
CA ALA A 175 3.68 10.41 15.95
C ALA A 175 5.21 10.20 15.92
N HIS A 176 5.70 9.14 16.59
CA HIS A 176 7.13 8.80 16.59
C HIS A 176 7.65 8.47 15.17
N VAL A 177 6.83 7.80 14.33
CA VAL A 177 7.18 7.55 12.93
C VAL A 177 7.32 8.87 12.17
N VAL A 178 6.42 9.82 12.38
CA VAL A 178 6.45 11.13 11.73
C VAL A 178 7.74 11.86 12.06
N GLU A 179 8.08 11.97 13.35
CA GLU A 179 9.33 12.60 13.81
C GLU A 179 10.57 11.87 13.27
N THR A 180 10.56 10.54 13.27
CA THR A 180 11.68 9.74 12.79
C THR A 180 11.92 10.00 11.29
N LEU A 181 10.88 9.95 10.46
CA LEU A 181 11.01 10.16 9.01
C LEU A 181 11.38 11.61 8.66
N ALA A 182 10.92 12.59 9.44
CA ALA A 182 11.29 14.00 9.28
C ALA A 182 12.81 14.23 9.34
N ARG A 183 13.53 13.49 10.21
CA ARG A 183 15.01 13.59 10.37
C ARG A 183 15.81 13.22 9.11
N VAL A 184 15.19 12.50 8.17
CA VAL A 184 15.78 12.12 6.89
C VAL A 184 15.08 12.79 5.70
N GLY A 185 14.28 13.82 5.96
CA GLY A 185 13.60 14.60 4.93
C GLY A 185 12.40 13.92 4.28
N VAL A 186 11.87 12.86 4.90
CA VAL A 186 10.65 12.18 4.42
C VAL A 186 9.46 12.74 5.16
N ARG A 187 8.51 13.31 4.40
CA ARG A 187 7.29 13.89 4.95
C ARG A 187 6.30 12.78 5.26
N CYS A 188 5.85 12.72 6.50
CA CYS A 188 4.88 11.74 6.99
C CYS A 188 3.76 12.45 7.77
N ALA A 189 2.52 11.97 7.67
CA ALA A 189 1.42 12.43 8.51
C ALA A 189 0.84 11.29 9.35
N GLU A 190 0.50 11.59 10.60
CA GLU A 190 -0.38 10.74 11.40
C GLU A 190 -1.83 10.88 10.89
N VAL A 191 -2.50 9.74 10.71
CA VAL A 191 -3.85 9.66 10.16
C VAL A 191 -4.70 8.62 10.87
N ASP A 192 -6.02 8.71 10.70
CA ASP A 192 -6.96 7.68 11.16
C ASP A 192 -6.96 6.43 10.27
N ALA A 193 -7.68 5.40 10.69
CA ALA A 193 -7.74 4.11 10.01
C ALA A 193 -8.32 4.20 8.58
N THR A 194 -9.26 5.12 8.35
CA THR A 194 -9.92 5.32 7.04
C THR A 194 -8.98 6.00 6.05
N GLU A 195 -8.33 7.08 6.48
CA GLU A 195 -7.29 7.76 5.71
C GLU A 195 -6.12 6.80 5.41
N PHE A 196 -5.70 5.99 6.40
CA PHE A 196 -4.68 4.97 6.23
C PHE A 196 -5.09 3.90 5.22
N GLY A 197 -6.28 3.29 5.36
CA GLY A 197 -6.77 2.24 4.48
C GLY A 197 -6.78 2.67 3.01
N THR A 198 -7.15 3.92 2.76
CA THR A 198 -7.12 4.47 1.40
C THR A 198 -5.68 4.63 0.87
N ALA A 199 -4.77 5.20 1.66
CA ALA A 199 -3.38 5.39 1.25
C ALA A 199 -2.64 4.05 1.07
N ALA A 200 -2.88 3.07 1.95
CA ALA A 200 -2.33 1.73 1.87
C ALA A 200 -2.86 0.96 0.66
N THR A 201 -4.14 1.11 0.32
CA THR A 201 -4.75 0.55 -0.90
C THR A 201 -4.13 1.17 -2.15
N GLU A 202 -3.98 2.48 -2.19
CA GLU A 202 -3.30 3.15 -3.29
C GLU A 202 -1.87 2.62 -3.46
N LYS A 203 -1.13 2.48 -2.35
CA LYS A 203 0.23 1.95 -2.37
C LYS A 203 0.27 0.49 -2.83
N LEU A 204 -0.71 -0.33 -2.43
CA LEU A 204 -0.85 -1.72 -2.86
C LEU A 204 -1.05 -1.81 -4.37
N LEU A 205 -1.96 -1.00 -4.92
CA LEU A 205 -2.19 -0.92 -6.36
C LEU A 205 -0.91 -0.52 -7.09
N TRP A 206 -0.22 0.53 -6.62
CA TRP A 206 1.05 0.96 -7.21
C TRP A 206 2.10 -0.14 -7.23
N ALA A 207 2.28 -0.79 -6.09
CA ALA A 207 3.26 -1.85 -5.92
C ALA A 207 2.92 -3.14 -6.67
N SER A 208 1.67 -3.28 -7.14
CA SER A 208 1.18 -4.43 -7.93
C SER A 208 1.20 -4.14 -9.44
N ILE A 209 0.90 -2.90 -9.84
CA ILE A 209 0.81 -2.47 -11.23
C ILE A 209 2.19 -2.17 -11.80
N PHE A 210 2.94 -1.25 -11.19
CA PHE A 210 4.08 -0.65 -11.89
C PHE A 210 5.27 -1.59 -12.05
N TRP A 211 5.48 -2.53 -11.12
CA TRP A 211 6.50 -3.55 -11.35
C TRP A 211 6.14 -4.48 -12.52
N LEU A 212 4.87 -4.83 -12.71
CA LEU A 212 4.41 -5.63 -13.86
C LEU A 212 4.62 -4.86 -15.15
N MET A 213 4.20 -3.60 -15.17
CA MET A 213 4.36 -2.73 -16.34
C MET A 213 5.83 -2.56 -16.72
N CYS A 214 6.70 -2.28 -15.74
CA CYS A 214 8.15 -2.19 -15.95
C CYS A 214 8.75 -3.52 -16.41
N ALA A 215 8.42 -4.65 -15.76
CA ALA A 215 8.97 -5.96 -16.09
C ALA A 215 8.54 -6.46 -17.48
N THR A 216 7.27 -6.28 -17.84
CA THR A 216 6.75 -6.69 -19.15
C THR A 216 7.26 -5.84 -20.28
N ARG A 217 7.52 -4.54 -20.05
CA ARG A 217 8.12 -3.64 -21.04
C ARG A 217 9.62 -3.88 -21.20
N GLY A 218 10.35 -4.10 -20.11
CA GLY A 218 11.79 -4.38 -20.14
C GLY A 218 12.11 -5.73 -20.79
N GLY A 219 11.17 -6.67 -20.77
CA GLY A 219 11.38 -8.02 -21.30
C GLY A 219 12.36 -8.84 -20.45
N ALA A 220 12.48 -10.13 -20.77
CA ALA A 220 13.41 -11.01 -20.07
C ALA A 220 14.87 -10.64 -20.41
N GLY A 221 15.53 -9.89 -19.52
CA GLY A 221 16.94 -9.51 -19.65
C GLY A 221 17.23 -8.16 -20.30
N GLY A 222 16.22 -7.31 -20.52
CA GLY A 222 16.42 -5.92 -20.97
C GLY A 222 16.75 -4.96 -19.82
N ASP A 223 17.01 -3.71 -20.18
CA ASP A 223 17.31 -2.64 -19.23
C ASP A 223 16.15 -2.38 -18.27
N ALA A 224 16.49 -1.91 -17.06
CA ALA A 224 15.50 -1.58 -16.05
C ALA A 224 14.63 -0.40 -16.50
N VAL A 225 13.35 -0.67 -16.80
CA VAL A 225 12.36 0.36 -17.14
C VAL A 225 11.87 1.06 -15.88
N THR A 226 11.88 2.39 -15.90
CA THR A 226 11.41 3.24 -14.81
C THR A 226 9.91 3.49 -14.87
N VAL A 227 9.30 3.87 -13.74
CA VAL A 227 7.88 4.24 -13.72
C VAL A 227 7.60 5.51 -14.53
N GLY A 228 8.57 6.43 -14.60
CA GLY A 228 8.51 7.62 -15.45
C GLY A 228 8.34 7.27 -16.94
N GLU A 229 9.10 6.29 -17.42
CA GLU A 229 8.96 5.81 -18.81
C GLU A 229 7.60 5.16 -19.08
N ILE A 230 7.02 4.46 -18.10
CA ILE A 230 5.68 3.88 -18.24
C ILE A 230 4.61 4.97 -18.33
N VAL A 231 4.65 5.99 -17.44
CA VAL A 231 3.59 7.01 -17.40
C VAL A 231 3.68 8.02 -18.56
N ASN A 232 4.88 8.23 -19.12
CA ASN A 232 5.09 9.12 -20.27
C ASN A 232 4.77 8.46 -21.63
N ASP A 233 4.70 7.14 -21.68
CA ASP A 233 4.27 6.39 -22.86
C ASP A 233 2.74 6.25 -22.87
N VAL A 234 2.08 6.77 -23.91
CA VAL A 234 0.61 6.84 -23.97
C VAL A 234 -0.05 5.47 -23.86
N ASP A 235 0.49 4.46 -24.55
CA ASP A 235 -0.08 3.12 -24.58
C ASP A 235 0.19 2.37 -23.29
N ALA A 236 1.41 2.48 -22.74
CA ALA A 236 1.76 1.87 -21.47
C ALA A 236 0.97 2.50 -20.30
N SER A 237 0.81 3.82 -20.32
CA SER A 237 0.02 4.56 -19.32
C SER A 237 -1.46 4.16 -19.36
N ALA A 238 -2.06 4.09 -20.56
CA ALA A 238 -3.43 3.62 -20.73
C ALA A 238 -3.62 2.16 -20.26
N ARG A 239 -2.63 1.29 -20.52
CA ARG A 239 -2.65 -0.10 -20.03
C ARG A 239 -2.50 -0.18 -18.51
N ALA A 240 -1.69 0.68 -17.89
CA ALA A 240 -1.56 0.77 -16.44
C ALA A 240 -2.88 1.26 -15.79
N GLU A 241 -3.56 2.22 -16.41
CA GLU A 241 -4.87 2.71 -15.96
C GLU A 241 -5.94 1.62 -16.06
N ALA A 242 -6.00 0.89 -17.18
CA ALA A 242 -6.90 -0.23 -17.35
C ALA A 242 -6.67 -1.33 -16.29
N LEU A 243 -5.40 -1.62 -15.96
CA LEU A 243 -5.07 -2.56 -14.90
C LEU A 243 -5.49 -2.01 -13.52
N ALA A 244 -5.28 -0.72 -13.25
CA ALA A 244 -5.71 -0.09 -12.01
C ALA A 244 -7.22 -0.23 -11.78
N VAL A 245 -8.02 0.01 -12.82
CA VAL A 245 -9.47 -0.15 -12.79
C VAL A 245 -9.86 -1.61 -12.55
N GLU A 246 -9.23 -2.56 -13.26
CA GLU A 246 -9.49 -4.00 -13.09
C GLU A 246 -9.24 -4.44 -11.64
N LEU A 247 -8.09 -4.07 -11.06
CA LEU A 247 -7.73 -4.39 -9.69
C LEU A 247 -8.57 -3.65 -8.65
N MET A 248 -9.03 -2.43 -8.95
CA MET A 248 -9.92 -1.67 -8.07
C MET A 248 -11.25 -2.40 -7.84
N ARG A 249 -11.78 -3.09 -8.86
CA ARG A 249 -13.01 -3.89 -8.70
C ARG A 249 -12.86 -4.98 -7.65
N VAL A 250 -11.67 -5.58 -7.55
CA VAL A 250 -11.33 -6.59 -6.53
C VAL A 250 -11.25 -5.95 -5.15
N VAL A 251 -10.62 -4.77 -5.03
CA VAL A 251 -10.52 -3.99 -3.79
C VAL A 251 -11.91 -3.65 -3.24
N VAL A 252 -12.81 -3.19 -4.11
CA VAL A 252 -14.18 -2.82 -3.74
C VAL A 252 -14.98 -4.06 -3.34
N ALA A 253 -14.93 -5.14 -4.11
CA ALA A 253 -15.63 -6.38 -3.77
C ALA A 253 -15.12 -7.00 -2.45
N ALA A 254 -13.86 -6.76 -2.10
CA ALA A 254 -13.26 -7.21 -0.86
C ALA A 254 -13.54 -6.28 0.35
N GLY A 255 -14.21 -5.13 0.17
CA GLY A 255 -14.53 -4.19 1.23
C GLY A 255 -13.32 -3.44 1.80
N GLU A 256 -12.20 -3.38 1.07
CA GLU A 256 -10.94 -2.82 1.60
C GLU A 256 -10.97 -1.28 1.74
N LEU A 257 -12.02 -0.62 1.22
CA LEU A 257 -12.22 0.83 1.31
C LEU A 257 -13.27 1.24 2.37
N ASP A 258 -13.99 0.29 2.96
CA ASP A 258 -15.15 0.58 3.82
C ASP A 258 -14.78 0.97 5.27
N GLY A 259 -13.55 1.44 5.48
CA GLY A 259 -13.19 2.14 6.72
C GLY A 259 -13.26 1.30 8.00
N GLY A 260 -13.01 -0.02 7.93
CA GLY A 260 -12.79 -0.87 9.11
C GLY A 260 -13.94 -0.97 10.11
N ALA A 261 -15.14 -0.50 9.76
CA ALA A 261 -16.35 -0.71 10.52
C ALA A 261 -17.08 -1.94 9.96
N ASP A 262 -17.30 -2.92 10.83
CA ASP A 262 -18.25 -4.02 10.67
C ASP A 262 -17.82 -5.22 9.81
N ALA A 263 -17.05 -6.11 10.44
CA ALA A 263 -17.19 -7.56 10.24
C ALA A 263 -17.12 -8.28 11.61
N ALA A 264 -17.90 -7.80 12.57
CA ALA A 264 -18.35 -8.60 13.70
C ALA A 264 -19.82 -8.92 13.44
N GLU A 265 -20.09 -9.93 12.61
CA GLU A 265 -21.38 -10.61 12.66
C GLU A 265 -21.21 -11.96 13.34
N ASP A 266 -21.91 -12.05 14.47
CA ASP A 266 -22.01 -13.17 15.38
C ASP A 266 -22.33 -14.47 14.66
N GLY A 267 -21.67 -15.53 15.13
CA GLY A 267 -22.11 -16.88 14.90
C GLY A 267 -23.46 -17.14 15.57
N THR A 268 -24.54 -17.03 14.81
CA THR A 268 -25.75 -17.84 15.03
C THR A 268 -26.41 -18.19 13.70
N SER A 269 -26.56 -19.49 13.50
CA SER A 269 -27.23 -20.18 12.39
C SER A 269 -28.66 -19.67 12.13
N THR A 270 -29.03 -19.48 10.86
CA THR A 270 -30.11 -20.23 10.21
C THR A 270 -30.04 -20.09 8.69
N VAL A 271 -30.13 -21.23 8.00
CA VAL A 271 -30.28 -21.35 6.55
C VAL A 271 -31.68 -20.85 6.17
N ALA A 272 -31.76 -19.74 5.42
CA ALA A 272 -32.91 -19.42 4.59
C ALA A 272 -32.45 -18.54 3.41
N GLY A 273 -32.61 -19.06 2.19
CA GLY A 273 -32.19 -18.42 0.95
C GLY A 273 -32.86 -17.07 0.73
N SER A 274 -32.04 -16.04 0.53
CA SER A 274 -32.48 -14.76 -0.01
C SER A 274 -32.49 -14.84 -1.55
N PRO A 275 -33.47 -14.21 -2.23
CA PRO A 275 -33.65 -14.35 -3.68
C PRO A 275 -32.52 -13.64 -4.46
N PRO A 276 -32.25 -14.07 -5.70
CA PRO A 276 -31.26 -13.43 -6.55
C PRO A 276 -31.64 -11.97 -6.81
N ALA A 277 -30.61 -11.11 -6.89
CA ALA A 277 -30.73 -9.70 -7.24
C ALA A 277 -31.59 -9.51 -8.51
N PRO A 278 -32.40 -8.44 -8.59
CA PRO A 278 -33.29 -8.23 -9.74
C PRO A 278 -32.49 -8.03 -11.02
N ALA A 279 -32.86 -8.77 -12.06
CA ALA A 279 -32.35 -8.59 -13.41
C ALA A 279 -32.74 -7.19 -13.92
N LEU A 280 -31.75 -6.40 -14.31
CA LEU A 280 -31.96 -5.09 -14.93
C LEU A 280 -32.56 -5.24 -16.34
N PRO A 281 -33.47 -4.34 -16.77
CA PRO A 281 -34.16 -4.46 -18.04
C PRO A 281 -33.22 -4.16 -19.22
N LEU A 282 -33.29 -5.04 -20.23
CA LEU A 282 -32.86 -4.76 -21.60
C LEU A 282 -33.77 -3.68 -22.19
N LEU A 283 -33.23 -2.54 -22.60
CA LEU A 283 -33.96 -1.56 -23.40
C LEU A 283 -33.13 -1.08 -24.60
N ASP A 284 -33.89 -0.82 -25.67
CA ASP A 284 -33.52 -0.82 -27.08
C ASP A 284 -32.61 0.33 -27.53
N ALA A 285 -31.86 0.04 -28.60
CA ALA A 285 -31.04 0.99 -29.32
C ALA A 285 -31.91 1.89 -30.20
N GLU A 286 -32.34 3.05 -29.70
CA GLU A 286 -32.71 4.25 -30.49
C GLU A 286 -33.19 5.38 -29.54
N ALA A 287 -32.25 6.21 -29.06
CA ALA A 287 -32.52 7.60 -28.66
C ALA A 287 -31.19 8.32 -28.38
N LEU A 288 -30.81 9.17 -29.31
CA LEU A 288 -29.63 10.02 -29.27
C LEU A 288 -30.09 11.40 -28.76
N GLU A 289 -30.35 11.51 -27.46
CA GLU A 289 -30.50 12.80 -26.77
C GLU A 289 -29.69 12.75 -25.47
N TYR A 290 -28.52 13.37 -25.51
CA TYR A 290 -27.64 13.57 -24.38
C TYR A 290 -28.15 14.76 -23.57
N GLU A 291 -29.06 14.50 -22.65
CA GLU A 291 -29.39 15.41 -21.55
C GLU A 291 -28.63 14.98 -20.29
N GLY A 292 -28.04 15.98 -19.61
CA GLY A 292 -26.98 15.78 -18.63
C GLY A 292 -27.32 14.83 -17.48
N THR A 293 -26.56 13.75 -17.36
CA THR A 293 -26.65 12.83 -16.23
C THR A 293 -25.57 13.14 -15.20
N GLY A 294 -26.01 13.30 -13.95
CA GLY A 294 -25.18 13.50 -12.77
C GLY A 294 -24.08 12.44 -12.62
N PHE A 295 -23.02 12.88 -11.95
CA PHE A 295 -21.81 12.12 -11.62
C PHE A 295 -22.13 10.79 -10.92
N GLY A 296 -21.23 9.81 -11.08
CA GLY A 296 -21.26 8.54 -10.38
C GLY A 296 -21.36 8.70 -8.85
N THR A 297 -21.61 7.60 -8.16
CA THR A 297 -21.71 7.55 -6.69
C THR A 297 -20.44 8.12 -6.03
N ASP A 298 -20.55 8.62 -4.80
CA ASP A 298 -19.39 9.12 -4.04
C ASP A 298 -18.26 8.06 -3.94
N ALA A 299 -18.63 6.77 -3.93
CA ALA A 299 -17.70 5.64 -3.96
C ALA A 299 -16.92 5.55 -5.29
N GLU A 300 -17.59 5.65 -6.43
CA GLU A 300 -16.92 5.65 -7.75
C GLU A 300 -15.98 6.85 -7.90
N PHE A 301 -16.35 7.99 -7.31
CA PHE A 301 -15.50 9.17 -7.27
C PHE A 301 -14.23 8.95 -6.43
N GLU A 302 -14.34 8.39 -5.23
CA GLU A 302 -13.17 8.07 -4.38
C GLU A 302 -12.23 7.05 -5.04
N GLN A 303 -12.79 6.05 -5.74
CA GLN A 303 -11.99 5.10 -6.54
C GLN A 303 -11.19 5.83 -7.62
N GLY A 304 -11.81 6.78 -8.33
CA GLY A 304 -11.13 7.62 -9.30
C GLY A 304 -10.00 8.45 -8.69
N LEU A 305 -10.18 8.97 -7.47
CA LEU A 305 -9.12 9.71 -6.76
C LEU A 305 -7.91 8.83 -6.42
N ILE A 306 -8.12 7.56 -6.06
CA ILE A 306 -7.03 6.61 -5.80
C ILE A 306 -6.23 6.35 -7.08
N VAL A 307 -6.92 6.12 -8.21
CA VAL A 307 -6.24 5.92 -9.51
C VAL A 307 -5.48 7.18 -9.92
N ILE A 308 -6.02 8.38 -9.73
CA ILE A 308 -5.27 9.62 -10.01
C ILE A 308 -4.05 9.75 -9.09
N GLY A 309 -4.21 9.43 -7.80
CA GLY A 309 -3.12 9.44 -6.83
C GLY A 309 -1.97 8.52 -7.25
N LEU A 310 -2.30 7.33 -7.74
CA LEU A 310 -1.34 6.33 -8.19
C LEU A 310 -0.34 6.91 -9.21
N PHE A 311 -0.84 7.59 -10.24
CA PHE A 311 0.00 8.19 -11.29
C PHE A 311 0.78 9.40 -10.79
N ARG A 312 0.20 10.23 -9.91
CA ARG A 312 0.93 11.35 -9.29
C ARG A 312 2.14 10.88 -8.50
N TYR A 313 2.02 9.74 -7.81
CA TYR A 313 3.18 9.18 -7.13
C TYR A 313 4.30 8.82 -8.11
N CYS A 314 3.98 8.31 -9.30
CA CYS A 314 4.99 8.06 -10.33
C CYS A 314 5.69 9.36 -10.76
N ASP A 315 4.96 10.47 -10.87
CA ASP A 315 5.54 11.78 -11.18
C ASP A 315 6.49 12.29 -10.07
N ASP A 316 6.22 11.93 -8.81
CA ASP A 316 7.07 12.29 -7.67
C ASP A 316 8.37 11.45 -7.58
N ILE A 317 8.40 10.26 -8.20
CA ILE A 317 9.56 9.34 -8.22
C ILE A 317 9.79 8.73 -9.61
N PRO A 318 9.99 9.54 -10.66
CA PRO A 318 9.99 9.07 -12.04
C PRO A 318 11.10 8.07 -12.33
N ASP A 319 12.26 8.20 -11.65
CA ASP A 319 13.43 7.33 -11.83
C ASP A 319 13.31 5.98 -11.09
N ALA A 320 12.20 5.73 -10.39
CA ALA A 320 12.03 4.48 -9.68
C ALA A 320 11.88 3.31 -10.67
N ALA A 321 12.73 2.29 -10.51
CA ALA A 321 12.64 1.02 -11.20
C ALA A 321 12.25 -0.09 -10.20
N PRO A 322 10.97 -0.50 -10.14
CA PRO A 322 10.53 -1.55 -9.23
C PRO A 322 11.23 -2.89 -9.53
N SER A 323 11.71 -3.57 -8.47
CA SER A 323 12.41 -4.86 -8.61
C SER A 323 11.42 -6.01 -8.78
N ALA A 324 11.54 -6.76 -9.88
CA ALA A 324 10.77 -7.96 -10.14
C ALA A 324 11.02 -9.07 -9.09
N GLU A 325 12.27 -9.23 -8.66
CA GLU A 325 12.65 -10.17 -7.58
C GLU A 325 11.87 -9.84 -6.29
N MET A 326 11.88 -8.57 -5.89
CA MET A 326 11.18 -8.11 -4.68
C MET A 326 9.66 -8.28 -4.81
N ALA A 327 9.10 -7.92 -5.96
CA ALA A 327 7.66 -8.02 -6.21
C ALA A 327 7.19 -9.48 -6.23
N THR A 328 7.98 -10.40 -6.77
CA THR A 328 7.68 -11.84 -6.80
C THR A 328 7.80 -12.45 -5.41
N ARG A 329 8.82 -12.05 -4.63
CA ARG A 329 8.99 -12.50 -3.25
C ARG A 329 7.84 -12.06 -2.33
N GLU A 330 7.27 -10.89 -2.58
CA GLU A 330 6.09 -10.37 -1.89
C GLU A 330 4.77 -10.67 -2.62
N GLY A 331 4.83 -11.52 -3.66
CA GLY A 331 3.71 -11.74 -4.57
C GLY A 331 2.41 -12.10 -3.85
N ALA A 332 2.48 -12.96 -2.83
CA ALA A 332 1.31 -13.39 -2.05
C ALA A 332 0.59 -12.23 -1.33
N PHE A 333 1.30 -11.17 -0.95
CA PHE A 333 0.72 -9.97 -0.31
C PHE A 333 0.22 -8.93 -1.31
N ARG A 334 0.63 -9.07 -2.58
CA ARG A 334 0.35 -8.14 -3.67
C ARG A 334 -0.56 -8.82 -4.71
N ASN A 335 0.00 -9.16 -5.87
CA ASN A 335 -0.72 -9.74 -7.00
C ASN A 335 -1.40 -11.06 -6.68
N GLY A 336 -0.79 -11.92 -5.86
CA GLY A 336 -1.41 -13.18 -5.46
C GLY A 336 -2.68 -12.98 -4.65
N TRP A 337 -2.71 -11.96 -3.80
CA TRP A 337 -3.95 -11.61 -3.11
C TRP A 337 -5.04 -11.18 -4.09
N PHE A 338 -4.73 -10.33 -5.08
CA PHE A 338 -5.71 -9.94 -6.09
C PHE A 338 -6.29 -11.16 -6.83
N LEU A 339 -5.45 -12.14 -7.19
CA LEU A 339 -5.90 -13.38 -7.83
C LEU A 339 -6.83 -14.21 -6.92
N ALA A 340 -6.45 -14.38 -5.64
CA ALA A 340 -7.24 -15.16 -4.69
C ALA A 340 -8.57 -14.47 -4.33
N ALA A 341 -8.54 -13.14 -4.16
CA ALA A 341 -9.74 -12.34 -3.90
C ALA A 341 -10.67 -12.30 -5.12
N ALA A 342 -10.13 -12.10 -6.32
CA ALA A 342 -10.93 -12.11 -7.55
C ALA A 342 -11.69 -13.44 -7.70
N GLU A 343 -11.03 -14.57 -7.48
CA GLU A 343 -11.66 -15.88 -7.51
C GLU A 343 -12.74 -16.04 -6.43
N ARG A 344 -12.46 -15.63 -5.19
CA ARG A 344 -13.43 -15.65 -4.08
C ARG A 344 -14.71 -14.87 -4.40
N TYR A 345 -14.58 -13.75 -5.12
CA TYR A 345 -15.70 -12.89 -5.50
C TYR A 345 -16.19 -13.12 -6.94
N ALA A 346 -15.76 -14.20 -7.59
CA ALA A 346 -16.14 -14.56 -8.97
C ALA A 346 -15.91 -13.42 -9.99
N LEU A 347 -14.82 -12.65 -9.81
CA LEU A 347 -14.38 -11.60 -10.70
C LEU A 347 -13.33 -12.12 -11.68
N GLU A 348 -13.41 -11.67 -12.93
CA GLU A 348 -12.37 -11.91 -13.93
C GLU A 348 -11.34 -10.77 -13.93
N THR A 349 -10.06 -11.13 -13.93
CA THR A 349 -8.93 -10.19 -14.04
C THR A 349 -8.03 -10.53 -15.23
N PRO A 350 -8.55 -10.50 -16.48
CA PRO A 350 -7.85 -11.02 -17.65
C PRO A 350 -6.62 -10.21 -18.04
N LEU A 351 -6.59 -8.90 -17.78
CA LEU A 351 -5.41 -8.08 -18.06
C LEU A 351 -4.31 -8.37 -17.04
N HIS A 352 -4.67 -8.45 -15.76
CA HIS A 352 -3.76 -8.77 -14.67
C HIS A 352 -3.10 -10.13 -14.85
N GLU A 353 -3.90 -11.17 -15.08
CA GLU A 353 -3.36 -12.52 -15.27
C GLU A 353 -2.46 -12.60 -16.51
N ARG A 354 -2.81 -11.92 -17.61
CA ARG A 354 -1.97 -11.87 -18.79
C ARG A 354 -0.62 -11.21 -18.49
N LEU A 355 -0.63 -10.04 -17.85
CA LEU A 355 0.60 -9.33 -17.49
C LEU A 355 1.48 -10.13 -16.54
N LEU A 356 0.90 -10.88 -15.59
CA LEU A 356 1.65 -11.80 -14.74
C LEU A 356 2.35 -12.89 -15.55
N ARG A 357 1.63 -13.53 -16.49
CA ARG A 357 2.21 -14.54 -17.38
C ARG A 357 3.30 -13.96 -18.28
N ASP A 358 3.07 -12.77 -18.85
CA ASP A 358 4.04 -12.03 -19.66
C ASP A 358 5.31 -11.70 -18.84
N ALA A 359 5.16 -11.45 -17.53
CA ALA A 359 6.27 -11.25 -16.59
C ALA A 359 6.93 -12.57 -16.11
N GLY A 360 6.52 -13.73 -16.63
CA GLY A 360 7.07 -15.04 -16.28
C GLY A 360 6.59 -15.59 -14.94
N VAL A 361 5.46 -15.10 -14.41
CA VAL A 361 4.89 -15.57 -13.14
C VAL A 361 3.93 -16.73 -13.37
N ASP A 362 4.10 -17.81 -12.58
CA ASP A 362 3.09 -18.86 -12.44
C ASP A 362 1.90 -18.32 -11.64
N VAL A 363 0.78 -18.07 -12.34
CA VAL A 363 -0.44 -17.49 -11.77
C VAL A 363 -1.09 -18.44 -10.77
N ASP A 364 -1.07 -19.75 -11.02
CA ASP A 364 -1.75 -20.73 -10.17
C ASP A 364 -0.97 -20.97 -8.88
N GLU A 365 0.36 -21.08 -8.97
CA GLU A 365 1.23 -21.13 -7.79
C GLU A 365 1.07 -19.88 -6.93
N LEU A 366 1.10 -18.70 -7.56
CA LEU A 366 0.98 -17.42 -6.86
C LEU A 366 -0.38 -17.29 -6.16
N ARG A 367 -1.48 -17.69 -6.83
CA ARG A 367 -2.83 -17.71 -6.25
C ARG A 367 -2.90 -18.67 -5.05
N SER A 368 -2.36 -19.87 -5.19
CA SER A 368 -2.32 -20.88 -4.12
C SER A 368 -1.55 -20.38 -2.89
N ARG A 369 -0.39 -19.74 -3.10
CA ARG A 369 0.41 -19.16 -2.02
C ARG A 369 -0.34 -18.05 -1.29
N ALA A 370 -1.08 -17.21 -2.02
CA ALA A 370 -1.86 -16.14 -1.41
C ALA A 370 -3.04 -16.67 -0.58
N ARG A 371 -3.74 -17.71 -1.04
CA ARG A 371 -4.77 -18.38 -0.24
C ARG A 371 -4.22 -18.91 1.08
N ALA A 372 -3.07 -19.61 1.03
CA ALA A 372 -2.41 -20.12 2.23
C ALA A 372 -1.98 -18.98 3.18
N GLU A 373 -1.48 -17.87 2.63
CA GLU A 373 -1.00 -16.74 3.43
C GLU A 373 -2.14 -15.97 4.13
N HIS A 374 -3.24 -15.74 3.43
CA HIS A 374 -4.37 -14.90 3.90
C HIS A 374 -5.57 -15.68 4.42
N GLY A 375 -5.57 -17.01 4.30
CA GLY A 375 -6.72 -17.86 4.67
C GLY A 375 -7.95 -17.60 3.79
N LEU A 376 -7.74 -17.43 2.47
CA LEU A 376 -8.79 -17.13 1.48
C LEU A 376 -9.36 -18.36 0.78
#